data_AF-A0AAW8LEH7-F1
#
_entry.id   AF-A0AAW8LEH7-F1
#
_cell.length_a   1.000
_cell.length_b   1.000
_cell.length_c   1.000
_cell.angle_alpha   90.00
_cell.angle_beta   90.00
_cell.angle_gamma   90.00
#
_symmetry.space_group_name_H-M   'P 1'
#
loop_
_entity.id
_entity.type
_entity.pdbx_description
1 polymer ?
#
loop_
_entity_poly.entity_id
_entity_poly.type
_entity_poly.pdbx_seq_one_letter_code
_entity_poly.pdbx_strand_id
1 'polypeptide(L)' 'MAKQYKATQPVGRFQKGDMVGGLDDAQIKKLLADGVIQELPEAKAAPAKKTTGDEK' A
#
# COMPACT_ATOMS: atom_id res chain seq x y z
N MET A 1 -15.90 8.86 1.59
CA MET A 1 -14.47 9.04 1.93
C MET A 1 -13.87 7.66 2.00
N ALA A 2 -13.23 7.22 0.92
CA ALA A 2 -12.60 5.91 0.85
C ALA A 2 -11.17 6.08 1.37
N LYS A 3 -10.92 5.64 2.60
CA LYS A 3 -9.56 5.60 3.15
C LYS A 3 -8.74 4.66 2.27
N GLN A 4 -7.65 5.17 1.72
CA GLN A 4 -6.78 4.42 0.83
C GLN A 4 -5.49 4.12 1.56
N TYR A 5 -4.96 2.92 1.37
CA TYR A 5 -3.73 2.49 2.02
C TYR A 5 -2.68 2.25 0.96
N LYS A 6 -1.43 2.60 1.25
CA LYS A 6 -0.30 2.33 0.35
C LYS A 6 0.71 1.46 1.06
N ALA A 7 1.12 0.39 0.40
CA ALA A 7 2.19 -0.47 0.88
C ALA A 7 3.49 0.33 0.93
N THR A 8 4.08 0.45 2.11
CA THR A 8 5.45 0.93 2.32
C THR A 8 6.45 -0.21 2.21
N GLN A 9 5.98 -1.46 2.30
CA GLN A 9 6.76 -2.68 2.16
C GLN A 9 5.96 -3.72 1.34
N PRO A 10 6.64 -4.68 0.68
CA PRO A 10 5.93 -5.76 -0.01
C PRO A 10 5.11 -6.60 0.98
N VAL A 11 3.82 -6.76 0.72
CA VAL A 11 2.88 -7.52 1.56
C VAL A 11 2.01 -8.44 0.72
N GLY A 12 2.29 -9.74 0.82
CA GLY A 12 1.63 -10.77 0.03
C GLY A 12 1.81 -10.51 -1.47
N ARG A 13 0.74 -10.03 -2.11
CA ARG A 13 0.68 -9.71 -3.54
C ARG A 13 0.89 -8.22 -3.86
N PHE A 14 0.99 -7.36 -2.85
CA PHE A 14 1.23 -5.94 -3.02
C PHE A 14 2.72 -5.64 -2.90
N GLN A 15 3.27 -4.80 -3.76
CA GLN A 15 4.67 -4.37 -3.67
C GLN A 15 4.83 -3.05 -2.92
N LYS A 16 6.06 -2.71 -2.53
CA LYS A 16 6.36 -1.40 -1.97
C LYS A 16 5.98 -0.30 -2.98
N GLY A 17 5.13 0.62 -2.54
CA GLY A 17 4.57 1.69 -3.35
C GLY A 17 3.21 1.37 -3.95
N ASP A 18 2.74 0.13 -3.82
CA ASP A 18 1.48 -0.33 -4.38
C ASP A 18 0.28 0.05 -3.51
N MET A 19 -0.90 0.09 -4.11
CA MET A 19 -2.12 0.49 -3.44
C MET A 19 -2.78 -0.71 -2.77
N VAL A 20 -2.88 -0.66 -1.45
CA VAL A 20 -3.47 -1.73 -0.65
C VAL A 20 -4.95 -1.42 -0.41
N GLY A 21 -5.80 -2.32 -0.92
CA GLY A 21 -7.24 -2.26 -0.77
C GLY A 21 -7.85 -3.65 -0.80
N GLY A 22 -9.06 -3.79 -0.26
CA GLY A 22 -9.76 -5.07 -0.15
C GLY A 22 -9.17 -6.01 0.93
N LEU A 23 -8.48 -5.45 1.92
CA LEU A 23 -8.10 -6.15 3.15
C LEU A 23 -9.08 -5.77 4.27
N ASP A 24 -9.31 -6.68 5.20
CA ASP A 24 -10.09 -6.41 6.41
C ASP A 24 -9.42 -5.36 7.29
N ASP A 25 -10.22 -4.54 7.99
CA ASP A 25 -9.72 -3.51 8.91
C ASP A 25 -8.77 -4.06 9.97
N ALA A 26 -9.00 -5.29 10.45
CA ALA A 26 -8.12 -5.95 11.41
C ALA A 26 -6.72 -6.19 10.83
N GLN A 27 -6.67 -6.58 9.55
CA GLN A 27 -5.44 -6.82 8.82
C GLN A 27 -4.75 -5.49 8.48
N ILE A 28 -5.50 -4.49 8.04
CA ILE A 28 -5.03 -3.12 7.80
C ILE A 28 -4.37 -2.53 9.07
N LYS A 29 -5.03 -2.64 10.23
CA LYS A 29 -4.47 -2.14 11.50
C LYS A 29 -3.17 -2.83 11.88
N LYS A 30 -3.08 -4.15 11.67
CA LYS A 30 -1.84 -4.91 11.87
C LYS A 30 -0.74 -4.36 10.98
N LEU A 31 -1.00 -4.28 9.67
CA LEU A 31 -0.03 -3.82 8.69
C LEU A 31 0.39 -2.35 8.88
N LEU A 32 -0.53 -1.49 9.36
CA LEU A 32 -0.21 -0.12 9.76
C LEU A 32 0.71 -0.08 10.97
N ALA A 33 0.40 -0.88 12.01
CA ALA A 33 1.20 -0.97 13.22
C ALA A 33 2.61 -1.53 12.94
N ASP A 34 2.70 -2.51 12.04
CA ASP A 34 3.97 -3.07 11.54
C ASP A 34 4.71 -2.11 10.58
N GLY A 35 4.08 -1.00 10.15
CA GLY A 35 4.68 -0.04 9.20
C GLY A 35 4.83 -0.61 7.78
N VAL A 36 4.04 -1.63 7.45
CA VAL A 36 3.99 -2.31 6.14
C VAL A 36 3.08 -1.57 5.15
N ILE A 37 2.05 -0.89 5.66
CA ILE A 37 1.19 0.01 4.88
C ILE A 37 1.05 1.35 5.58
N GLN A 38 0.62 2.37 4.84
CA GLN A 38 0.43 3.73 5.32
C GLN A 38 -0.93 4.27 4.86
N GLU A 39 -1.68 4.88 5.79
CA GLU A 39 -2.94 5.58 5.49
C GLU A 39 -2.66 6.81 4.63
N LEU A 40 -3.18 6.79 3.40
CA LEU A 40 -3.19 7.95 2.52
C LEU A 40 -4.52 8.68 2.70
N PRO A 41 -4.50 9.92 3.24
CA PRO A 41 -5.64 10.81 3.05
C PRO A 41 -5.81 11.06 1.54
N GLU A 42 -7.04 11.06 1.03
CA GLU A 42 -7.41 11.23 -0.40
C GLU A 42 -6.80 12.48 -1.10
N ALA A 43 -6.10 13.34 -0.37
CA ALA A 43 -5.35 14.44 -0.95
C ALA A 43 -3.99 13.96 -1.48
N LYS A 44 -3.93 13.78 -2.80
CA LYS A 44 -2.72 13.66 -3.63
C LYS A 44 -2.25 12.22 -3.83
N ALA A 45 -2.94 11.53 -4.74
CA ALA A 45 -2.31 10.53 -5.60
C ALA A 45 -1.11 11.17 -6.31
N ALA A 46 0.06 11.17 -5.66
CA ALA A 46 1.30 11.45 -6.33
C ALA A 46 1.54 10.30 -7.33
N PRO A 47 1.79 10.59 -8.62
CA PRO A 47 1.93 9.56 -9.63
C PRO A 47 3.23 8.81 -9.36
N ALA A 48 3.12 7.61 -8.78
CA ALA A 48 4.25 6.71 -8.70
C ALA A 48 4.49 6.16 -10.11
N LYS A 49 5.42 6.83 -10.78
CA LYS A 49 6.04 6.42 -12.04
C LYS A 49 6.35 4.92 -12.04
N LYS A 50 6.10 4.30 -13.18
CA LYS A 50 6.62 2.98 -13.58
C LYS A 50 8.14 2.89 -13.33
N THR A 51 8.57 1.82 -12.68
CA THR A 51 9.86 1.11 -12.85
C THR A 51 9.63 -0.30 -12.28
N THR A 52 9.24 -1.31 -13.06
CA THR A 52 10.06 -2.24 -13.87
C THR A 52 11.19 -2.96 -13.11
N GLY A 53 11.26 -4.27 -13.34
CA GLY A 53 12.39 -5.17 -13.09
C GLY A 53 12.34 -5.86 -11.73
N ASP A 54 12.61 -7.15 -11.57
CA ASP A 54 13.15 -8.20 -12.46
C ASP A 54 13.10 -9.50 -11.60
N GLU A 55 13.00 -10.76 -12.04
CA GLU A 55 13.83 -11.58 -12.94
C GLU A 55 13.20 -13.01 -12.79
N LYS A 56 12.98 -13.90 -13.77
CA LYS A 56 13.88 -14.55 -14.72
C LYS A 56 13.06 -15.40 -15.70
#